data_AF-A0AA38KE93-F1
#
_entry.id   AF-A0AA38KE93-F1
#
_cell.length_a   1.000
_cell.length_b   1.000
_cell.length_c   1.000
_cell.angle_alpha   90.00
_cell.angle_beta   90.00
_cell.angle_gamma   90.00
#
_symmetry.space_group_name_H-M   'P 1'
#
loop_
_entity.id
_entity.type
_entity.pdbx_description
1 polymer ?
#
loop_
_entity_poly.entity_id
_entity_poly.type
_entity_poly.pdbx_seq_one_letter_code
_entity_poly.pdbx_strand_id
1 'polypeptide(L)' 'SCRPNVERYWDMPSFSMQLRATRRIAKDEELTVSFINQFEPYAVRKKDLSLFNIVCSCQSCKKPKIGDMRRKQF' A
#
# COMPACT_ATOMS: atom_id res chain seq x y z
N SER A 1 -1.06 2.45 3.62
CA SER A 1 0.35 2.72 3.23
C SER A 1 0.54 2.44 1.73
N CYS A 2 1.37 3.21 1.00
CA CYS A 2 1.73 2.91 -0.39
C CYS A 2 2.82 1.82 -0.53
N ARG A 3 3.27 1.25 0.60
CA ARG A 3 4.13 0.06 0.69
C ARG A 3 3.54 -0.83 1.80
N PRO A 4 2.38 -1.45 1.57
CA PRO A 4 1.71 -2.23 2.60
C PRO A 4 2.57 -3.44 3.02
N ASN A 5 2.33 -3.96 4.22
CA ASN A 5 2.92 -5.22 4.70
C ASN A 5 1.91 -6.36 4.75
N VAL A 6 0.63 -6.07 4.53
CA VAL A 6 -0.43 -7.04 4.35
C VAL A 6 -1.25 -6.72 3.10
N GLU A 7 -1.77 -7.76 2.45
CA GLU A 7 -2.79 -7.64 1.40
C GLU A 7 -4.16 -8.05 1.96
N ARG A 8 -5.22 -7.47 1.37
CA ARG A 8 -6.60 -7.92 1.59
C ARG A 8 -6.95 -8.94 0.52
N TYR A 9 -7.40 -10.11 0.93
CA TYR A 9 -7.90 -11.16 0.06
C TYR A 9 -9.34 -11.51 0.47
N TRP A 10 -10.26 -11.55 -0.48
CA TRP A 10 -11.62 -12.01 -0.23
C TRP A 10 -11.73 -13.48 -0.61
N ASP A 11 -11.91 -14.34 0.39
CA ASP A 11 -12.09 -15.77 0.20
C ASP A 11 -13.58 -16.08 0.04
N MET A 12 -14.00 -16.33 -1.20
CA MET A 12 -15.40 -16.63 -1.51
C MET A 12 -15.90 -17.92 -0.83
N PRO A 13 -15.16 -19.04 -0.79
CA PRO A 13 -15.64 -20.28 -0.18
C PRO A 13 -15.98 -20.15 1.32
N SER A 14 -15.14 -19.45 2.10
CA SER A 14 -15.43 -19.17 3.51
C SER A 14 -16.22 -17.88 3.75
N PHE A 15 -16.53 -17.14 2.69
CA PHE A 15 -17.17 -15.82 2.72
C PHE A 15 -16.51 -14.86 3.72
N SER A 16 -15.19 -14.77 3.68
CA SER A 16 -14.41 -14.00 4.66
C SER A 16 -13.36 -13.09 4.00
N MET A 17 -13.09 -11.95 4.63
CA MET A 17 -11.93 -11.11 4.32
C MET A 17 -10.74 -11.59 5.14
N GLN A 18 -9.64 -11.90 4.45
CA GLN A 18 -8.39 -12.30 5.05
C GLN A 18 -7.33 -11.21 4.86
N LEU A 19 -6.50 -11.02 5.89
CA LEU A 19 -5.27 -10.24 5.79
C LEU A 19 -4.09 -11.20 5.73
N ARG A 20 -3.29 -11.10 4.67
CA ARG A 20 -2.12 -11.97 4.45
C ARG A 20 -0.86 -11.14 4.40
N ALA A 21 0.17 -11.55 5.12
CA ALA A 21 1.45 -10.84 5.13
C ALA A 21 2.14 -10.96 3.75
N THR A 22 2.61 -9.83 3.21
CA THR A 22 3.35 -9.78 1.93
C THR A 22 4.86 -9.72 2.12
N ARG A 23 5.31 -9.63 3.37
CA ARG A 23 6.70 -9.68 3.81
C ARG A 23 6.77 -10.06 5.28
N ARG A 24 7.98 -10.26 5.82
CA ARG A 24 8.19 -10.35 7.27
C ARG A 24 7.73 -9.06 7.96
N ILE A 25 7.04 -9.23 9.08
CA ILE A 25 6.50 -8.16 9.92
C ILE A 25 7.07 -8.36 11.32
N ALA A 26 7.74 -7.34 11.86
CA ALA A 26 8.29 -7.43 13.21
C ALA A 26 7.17 -7.36 14.25
N LYS A 27 7.46 -7.84 15.47
CA LYS A 27 6.56 -7.61 16.62
C LYS A 27 6.35 -6.09 16.78
N ASP A 28 5.11 -5.70 17.06
CA ASP A 28 4.69 -4.30 17.26
C ASP A 28 4.80 -3.39 16.01
N GLU A 29 5.13 -3.95 14.83
CA GLU A 29 5.05 -3.22 13.57
C GLU A 29 3.58 -3.08 13.14
N GLU A 30 3.15 -1.86 12.82
CA GLU A 30 1.79 -1.58 12.36
C GLU A 30 1.43 -2.38 11.09
N LEU A 31 0.30 -3.08 11.10
CA LEU A 31 -0.25 -3.71 9.91
C LEU A 31 -0.86 -2.65 8.99
N THR A 32 -0.39 -2.58 7.75
CA THR A 32 -0.84 -1.58 6.78
C THR A 32 -1.26 -2.23 5.47
N VAL A 33 -2.43 -1.81 4.98
CA VAL A 33 -3.00 -2.14 3.66
C VAL A 33 -2.91 -0.94 2.71
N SER A 34 -3.01 -1.17 1.40
CA SER A 34 -3.17 -0.08 0.42
C SER A 34 -4.65 0.21 0.18
N PHE A 35 -5.01 1.49 0.04
CA PHE A 35 -6.38 1.94 -0.25
C PHE A 35 -6.59 2.22 -1.75
N ILE A 36 -5.49 2.22 -2.49
CA ILE A 36 -5.38 2.66 -3.88
C ILE A 36 -4.51 1.65 -4.63
N ASN A 37 -4.40 1.80 -5.96
CA ASN A 37 -3.37 1.09 -6.71
C ASN A 37 -1.97 1.61 -6.32
N GLN A 38 -1.23 0.85 -5.51
CA GLN A 38 0.09 1.27 -5.07
C GLN A 38 1.16 1.23 -6.17
N PHE A 39 0.90 0.66 -7.34
CA PHE A 39 1.84 0.58 -8.47
C PHE A 39 1.88 1.85 -9.32
N GLU A 40 0.86 2.71 -9.20
CA GLU A 40 0.81 4.00 -9.89
C GLU A 40 1.92 4.96 -9.44
N PRO A 41 2.31 5.97 -10.24
CA PRO A 41 3.25 7.03 -9.85
C PRO A 41 2.76 7.87 -8.65
N TYR A 42 3.68 8.55 -7.96
CA TYR A 42 3.37 9.31 -6.74
C TYR A 42 2.25 10.35 -6.95
N ALA A 43 2.26 11.05 -8.08
CA ALA A 43 1.24 12.06 -8.38
C ALA A 43 -0.18 11.46 -8.40
N VAL A 44 -0.34 10.29 -9.03
CA VAL A 44 -1.61 9.56 -9.07
C VAL A 44 -1.98 9.05 -7.69
N ARG A 45 -1.05 8.38 -6.99
CA ARG A 45 -1.28 7.89 -5.63
C ARG A 45 -1.72 9.00 -4.67
N LYS A 46 -1.10 10.18 -4.75
CA LYS A 46 -1.45 11.35 -3.93
C LYS A 46 -2.87 11.83 -4.24
N LYS A 47 -3.23 11.90 -5.52
CA LYS A 47 -4.58 12.28 -5.97
C LYS A 47 -5.62 11.29 -5.43
N ASP A 48 -5.40 10.00 -5.61
CA ASP A 48 -6.37 8.97 -5.20
C ASP A 48 -6.56 8.93 -3.68
N LEU A 49 -5.48 9.11 -2.91
CA LEU A 49 -5.57 9.18 -1.45
C LEU A 49 -6.28 10.44 -0.94
N SER A 50 -6.28 11.52 -1.73
CA SER A 50 -7.00 12.75 -1.36
C SER A 50 -8.51 12.55 -1.33
N LEU A 51 -9.04 11.58 -2.10
CA LEU A 51 -10.46 11.18 -2.06
C LEU A 51 -10.87 10.61 -0.68
N PHE A 52 -9.89 10.12 0.08
CA PHE A 52 -10.07 9.60 1.43
C PHE A 52 -9.57 10.58 2.51
N ASN A 53 -9.24 11.83 2.14
CA ASN A 53 -8.60 12.82 3.02
C ASN A 53 -7.29 12.33 3.66
N ILE A 54 -6.55 11.45 2.99
CA ILE A 54 -5.28 10.89 3.50
C ILE A 54 -4.09 11.60 2.86
N VAL A 55 -3.22 12.16 3.71
CA VAL A 55 -1.87 12.60 3.32
C VAL A 55 -0.86 11.52 3.71
N CYS A 56 -0.46 10.68 2.75
CA CYS A 56 0.40 9.53 3.06
C CYS A 56 1.87 9.94 3.29
N SER A 57 2.39 9.59 4.47
CA SER A 57 3.75 9.85 4.92
C SER A 57 4.67 8.62 4.89
N CYS A 58 4.29 7.54 4.18
CA CYS A 58 5.11 6.33 4.10
C CYS A 58 6.47 6.58 3.42
N GLN A 59 7.44 5.68 3.59
CA GLN A 59 8.80 5.86 3.05
C GLN A 59 8.85 6.05 1.53
N SER A 60 7.95 5.41 0.77
CA SER A 60 7.86 5.66 -0.68
C SER A 60 7.35 7.06 -1.02
N CYS A 61 6.48 7.63 -0.20
CA CYS A 61 5.96 8.99 -0.40
C CYS A 61 6.92 10.07 0.12
N LYS A 62 7.74 9.76 1.13
CA LYS A 62 8.85 10.62 1.57
C LYS A 62 9.94 10.76 0.50
N LYS A 63 10.15 9.74 -0.34
CA LYS A 63 11.13 9.72 -1.44
C LYS A 63 10.46 9.37 -2.78
N PRO A 64 9.61 10.26 -3.33
CA PRO A 64 8.72 9.92 -4.45
C PRO A 64 9.47 9.54 -5.72
N LYS A 65 10.58 10.24 -6.06
CA LYS A 65 11.39 9.94 -7.25
C LYS A 65 11.93 8.50 -7.24
N ILE A 66 12.53 8.07 -6.11
CA ILE A 66 13.05 6.70 -5.94
C ILE A 66 11.90 5.69 -5.97
N GLY A 67 10.80 6.02 -5.29
CA GLY A 67 9.61 5.17 -5.26
C GLY A 67 9.01 4.93 -6.65
N ASP A 68 8.98 5.94 -7.50
CA ASP A 68 8.41 5.84 -8.84
C ASP A 68 9.37 5.15 -9.81
N MET A 69 10.69 5.39 -9.71
CA MET A 69 11.69 4.64 -10.48
C MET A 69 11.59 3.13 -10.22
N ARG A 70 11.43 2.71 -8.97
CA ARG A 70 11.27 1.28 -8.62
C ARG A 70 10.00 0.67 -9.23
N ARG A 71 8.91 1.44 -9.35
CA ARG A 71 7.64 0.95 -9.88
C ARG A 71 7.65 0.72 -11.39
N LYS A 72 8.46 1.49 -12.13
CA LYS A 72 8.66 1.31 -13.57
C LYS A 72 9.31 -0.03 -13.95
N GLN A 73 9.79 -0.81 -12.98
CA GLN A 73 10.42 -2.11 -13.21
C GLN A 73 9.40 -3.27 -13.23
N PHE A 74 8.13 -2.98 -12.93
CA PHE A 74 7.01 -3.90 -12.91
C PHE A 74 5.95 -3.41 -13.90
#